data_AF-A0A2T7BPH0-F1
#
_entry.id   AF-A0A2T7BPH0-F1
#
_cell.length_a   1.000
_cell.length_b   1.000
_cell.length_c   1.000
_cell.angle_alpha   90.00
_cell.angle_beta   90.00
_cell.angle_gamma   90.00
#
_symmetry.space_group_name_H-M   'P 1'
#
loop_
_entity.id
_entity.type
_entity.pdbx_description
1 polymer ?
#
loop_
_entity_poly.entity_id
_entity_poly.type
_entity_poly.pdbx_seq_one_letter_code
_entity_poly.pdbx_strand_id
1 'polypeptide(L)'
;MRYILIPALCLSLGVRAEEARKPVPTTVQQVTVFIKGAQVTRNATVALTPGTTTLAFNGLAADIEEKSIQVQGDGAFSILSVSRQKNYLHEQQQADDVSKLKAQLDDLDEKIKHEKNQLHVYQEEATMLGKNQSIAGANTTLTVGALKDAMDFHRARLTEITDKEQAIEKNIRSLTEAQEKIVNQLTSPQKKQDPTSDIIVTVNSKTALTAKFTIRYLVNEAGWYPNYDIRVQDISHPLSLQYKARVFQHCGEEWQRVKLSLSTGNPNDRTDKPTLSPWRLYLYDEPVQARFQDATAPVNQARGRVLDNNGAPVAGASVQIVGRTIGTVTDASGNFSLNLPDGPQRLSIRVVGFEDLEVIANGRDYNNVVLQPSDKKLDEVTVTGYGEANKDTYALERRVTGRVTTSKVRIRGLVSAPTTTPLAITQNFSSTTFTYDIELPYTIASDGKPYTVDIKEVQVPAAYQYFAVPRLDKGAYLTASVVNWEDLNLLEGEVSIYFEGTYLGRSLLDLQHTGDTLQLSLGMDKQVIVNRVLQKDYSKKQLLANASLASRSYELRVKNNKGVPIHITIQDQVPLPASGQVEIMRKEFKGANYNEQTGELDWLYTLAPAEEQKMNLSYTVKYPKNMYLSLD
;
A
#
# COMPACT_ATOMS: atom_id res chain seq x y z
N MET A 1 51.00 -55.32 -57.36
CA MET A 1 50.00 -55.33 -56.27
C MET A 1 49.82 -53.91 -55.77
N ARG A 2 48.57 -53.39 -55.89
CA ARG A 2 47.92 -52.26 -55.20
C ARG A 2 48.76 -51.04 -54.75
N TYR A 3 48.59 -49.92 -55.47
CA TYR A 3 48.62 -48.58 -54.88
C TYR A 3 47.19 -48.03 -54.89
N ILE A 4 46.68 -47.71 -53.70
CA ILE A 4 45.34 -47.17 -53.44
C ILE A 4 45.43 -45.65 -53.55
N LEU A 5 44.66 -45.06 -54.47
CA LEU A 5 44.38 -43.63 -54.53
C LEU A 5 43.29 -43.29 -53.50
N ILE A 6 43.59 -42.40 -52.56
CA ILE A 6 42.63 -41.84 -51.60
C ILE A 6 42.15 -40.48 -52.18
N PRO A 7 40.83 -40.24 -52.35
CA PRO A 7 40.34 -38.92 -52.70
C PRO A 7 40.29 -38.01 -51.46
N ALA A 8 40.83 -36.81 -51.59
CA ALA A 8 40.73 -35.75 -50.59
C ALA A 8 39.28 -35.22 -50.55
N LEU A 9 38.59 -35.51 -49.45
CA LEU A 9 37.26 -35.00 -49.14
C LEU A 9 37.39 -33.59 -48.54
N CYS A 10 37.09 -32.55 -49.32
CA CYS A 10 36.92 -31.20 -48.80
C CYS A 10 35.67 -31.14 -47.90
N LEU A 11 35.86 -31.28 -46.58
CA LEU A 11 34.84 -30.91 -45.61
C LEU A 11 34.76 -29.37 -45.52
N SER A 12 33.71 -28.80 -46.10
CA SER A 12 33.25 -27.46 -45.77
C SER A 12 32.74 -27.47 -44.32
N LEU A 13 33.53 -26.91 -43.40
CA LEU A 13 33.07 -26.55 -42.06
C LEU A 13 32.03 -25.43 -42.19
N GLY A 14 30.75 -25.82 -42.23
CA GLY A 14 29.64 -24.91 -42.02
C GLY A 14 29.67 -24.46 -40.56
N VAL A 15 30.25 -23.29 -40.31
CA VAL A 15 30.01 -22.55 -39.06
C VAL A 15 28.52 -22.21 -39.06
N ARG A 16 27.70 -22.97 -38.31
CA ARG A 16 26.38 -22.48 -37.91
C ARG A 16 26.62 -21.35 -36.92
N ALA A 17 26.65 -20.12 -37.44
CA ALA A 17 26.49 -18.94 -36.61
C ALA A 17 25.15 -19.08 -35.90
N GLU A 18 25.17 -19.20 -34.57
CA GLU A 18 24.01 -18.93 -33.75
C GLU A 18 23.64 -17.46 -34.02
N GLU A 19 22.49 -17.21 -34.68
CA GLU A 19 22.07 -15.86 -35.00
C GLU A 19 22.00 -15.03 -33.71
N ALA A 20 22.97 -14.13 -33.54
CA ALA A 20 23.03 -13.25 -32.39
C ALA A 20 21.71 -12.47 -32.29
N ARG A 21 21.01 -12.67 -31.16
CA ARG A 21 19.75 -11.97 -30.89
C ARG A 21 20.01 -10.48 -30.88
N LYS A 22 19.24 -9.72 -31.65
CA LYS A 22 19.38 -8.27 -31.70
C LYS A 22 18.64 -7.67 -30.49
N PRO A 23 19.32 -7.06 -29.51
CA PRO A 23 18.65 -6.39 -28.41
C PRO A 23 17.94 -5.14 -28.92
N VAL A 24 16.73 -4.91 -28.43
CA VAL A 24 15.87 -3.81 -28.84
C VAL A 24 15.33 -3.11 -27.59
N PRO A 25 15.71 -1.85 -27.34
CA PRO A 25 15.15 -1.08 -26.25
C PRO A 25 13.67 -0.75 -26.53
N THR A 26 12.87 -0.72 -25.47
CA THR A 26 11.44 -0.43 -25.54
C THR A 26 11.09 0.68 -24.55
N THR A 27 10.03 1.42 -24.85
CA THR A 27 9.52 2.48 -23.97
C THR A 27 8.06 2.22 -23.62
N VAL A 28 7.71 2.38 -22.34
CA VAL A 28 6.30 2.34 -21.91
C VAL A 28 5.63 3.62 -22.38
N GLN A 29 4.56 3.49 -23.17
CA GLN A 29 3.80 4.64 -23.66
C GLN A 29 2.51 4.84 -22.86
N GLN A 30 1.82 3.75 -22.58
CA GLN A 30 0.50 3.76 -21.93
C GLN A 30 0.38 2.58 -20.97
N VAL A 31 -0.27 2.85 -19.84
CA VAL A 31 -0.62 1.82 -18.87
C VAL A 31 -2.11 1.92 -18.57
N THR A 32 -2.82 0.81 -18.72
CA THR A 32 -4.20 0.68 -18.23
C THR A 32 -4.18 -0.09 -16.92
N VAL A 33 -4.46 0.58 -15.80
CA VAL A 33 -4.47 -0.05 -14.48
C VAL A 33 -5.88 -0.54 -14.19
N PHE A 34 -6.01 -1.80 -13.81
CA PHE A 34 -7.27 -2.43 -13.41
C PHE A 34 -7.38 -2.44 -11.88
N ILE A 35 -8.55 -2.81 -11.35
CA ILE A 35 -8.69 -3.04 -9.90
C ILE A 35 -7.66 -4.06 -9.41
N LYS A 36 -7.38 -5.08 -10.24
CA LYS A 36 -6.31 -6.05 -10.03
C LYS A 36 -5.50 -6.23 -11.32
N GLY A 37 -4.22 -5.91 -11.27
CA GLY A 37 -3.28 -5.94 -12.38
C GLY A 37 -3.23 -4.65 -13.20
N ALA A 38 -2.34 -4.61 -14.18
CA ALA A 38 -2.28 -3.55 -15.18
C ALA A 38 -1.88 -4.11 -16.55
N GLN A 39 -2.39 -3.51 -17.62
CA GLN A 39 -1.91 -3.75 -18.98
C GLN A 39 -0.88 -2.68 -19.34
N VAL A 40 0.33 -3.11 -19.65
CA VAL A 40 1.41 -2.23 -20.08
C VAL A 40 1.51 -2.29 -21.60
N THR A 41 1.53 -1.11 -22.24
CA THR A 41 1.74 -0.97 -23.68
C THR A 41 3.07 -0.30 -23.94
N ARG A 42 3.93 -0.99 -24.67
CA ARG A 42 5.26 -0.53 -25.05
C ARG A 42 5.40 -0.43 -26.55
N ASN A 43 6.24 0.51 -26.99
CA ASN A 43 6.63 0.60 -28.38
C ASN A 43 8.14 0.45 -28.56
N ALA A 44 8.51 -0.07 -29.72
CA ALA A 44 9.87 -0.15 -30.21
C ALA A 44 9.92 0.07 -31.72
N THR A 45 11.04 0.57 -32.23
CA THR A 45 11.26 0.73 -33.67
C THR A 45 12.55 0.02 -34.04
N VAL A 46 12.49 -0.84 -35.06
CA VAL A 46 13.61 -1.71 -35.44
C VAL A 46 13.78 -1.72 -36.95
N ALA A 47 15.02 -1.51 -37.41
CA ALA A 47 15.39 -1.81 -38.78
C ALA A 47 15.55 -3.33 -38.97
N LEU A 48 14.74 -3.90 -39.86
CA LEU A 48 14.76 -5.30 -40.28
C LEU A 48 15.48 -5.43 -41.62
N THR A 49 16.31 -6.45 -41.74
CA THR A 49 16.92 -6.87 -43.00
C THR A 49 16.10 -8.00 -43.63
N PRO A 50 16.22 -8.25 -44.95
CA PRO A 50 15.64 -9.43 -45.57
C PRO A 50 16.13 -10.72 -44.89
N GLY A 51 15.23 -11.67 -44.65
CA GLY A 51 15.51 -12.93 -43.96
C GLY A 51 14.84 -13.02 -42.58
N THR A 52 15.28 -14.01 -41.81
CA THR A 52 14.83 -14.22 -40.43
C THR A 52 15.69 -13.39 -39.49
N THR A 53 15.09 -12.83 -38.44
CA THR A 53 15.81 -12.09 -37.42
C THR A 53 15.16 -12.36 -36.06
N THR A 54 15.98 -12.70 -35.07
CA THR A 54 15.53 -12.84 -33.68
C THR A 54 15.78 -11.55 -32.92
N LEU A 55 14.71 -10.93 -32.43
CA LEU A 55 14.72 -9.71 -31.64
C LEU A 55 14.55 -10.06 -30.16
N ALA A 56 15.33 -9.44 -29.29
CA ALA A 56 15.13 -9.48 -27.85
C ALA A 56 14.66 -8.09 -27.40
N PHE A 57 13.45 -8.01 -26.86
CA PHE A 57 12.95 -6.79 -26.23
C PHE A 57 13.27 -6.87 -24.74
N ASN A 58 14.21 -6.04 -24.29
CA ASN A 58 14.85 -6.18 -22.98
C ASN A 58 14.26 -5.24 -21.92
N GLY A 59 14.39 -5.66 -20.65
CA GLY A 59 14.09 -4.82 -19.49
C GLY A 59 12.61 -4.58 -19.27
N LEU A 60 11.79 -5.61 -19.49
CA LEU A 60 10.35 -5.58 -19.20
C LEU A 60 10.10 -6.10 -17.77
N ALA A 61 8.88 -5.86 -17.29
CA ALA A 61 8.37 -6.31 -15.99
C ALA A 61 8.74 -7.76 -15.62
N ALA A 62 9.00 -8.00 -14.34
CA ALA A 62 9.37 -9.30 -13.81
C ALA A 62 8.17 -10.26 -13.68
N ASP A 63 6.97 -9.72 -13.52
CA ASP A 63 5.74 -10.44 -13.18
C ASP A 63 4.76 -10.60 -14.36
N ILE A 64 5.27 -10.54 -15.60
CA ILE A 64 4.47 -10.67 -16.82
C ILE A 64 3.64 -11.96 -16.81
N GLU A 65 2.33 -11.84 -17.02
CA GLU A 65 1.44 -12.95 -17.29
C GLU A 65 1.71 -13.47 -18.71
N GLU A 66 2.35 -14.63 -18.83
CA GLU A 66 2.90 -15.12 -20.10
C GLU A 66 1.85 -15.27 -21.21
N LYS A 67 0.63 -15.72 -20.85
CA LYS A 67 -0.47 -15.91 -21.80
C LYS A 67 -1.09 -14.60 -22.30
N SER A 68 -0.76 -13.48 -21.67
CA SER A 68 -1.28 -12.15 -22.05
C SER A 68 -0.42 -11.44 -23.09
N ILE A 69 0.77 -11.95 -23.40
CA ILE A 69 1.72 -11.29 -24.29
C ILE A 69 1.14 -11.18 -25.70
N GLN A 70 1.03 -9.96 -26.19
CA GLN A 70 0.65 -9.63 -27.55
C GLN A 70 1.73 -8.79 -28.21
N VAL A 71 2.18 -9.20 -29.38
CA VAL A 71 3.13 -8.43 -30.19
C VAL A 71 2.48 -8.11 -31.52
N GLN A 72 2.39 -6.83 -31.82
CA GLN A 72 1.90 -6.30 -33.08
C GLN A 72 3.03 -5.59 -33.80
N GLY A 73 3.10 -5.77 -35.12
CA GLY A 73 4.07 -5.15 -36.00
C GLY A 73 3.39 -4.36 -37.11
N ASP A 74 3.85 -3.15 -37.37
CA ASP A 74 3.46 -2.35 -38.54
C ASP A 74 4.56 -2.44 -39.61
N GLY A 75 4.23 -3.02 -40.76
CA GLY A 75 5.14 -3.23 -41.89
C GLY A 75 4.92 -4.57 -42.61
N ALA A 76 5.58 -4.73 -43.76
CA ALA A 76 5.49 -5.93 -44.60
C ALA A 76 6.42 -7.06 -44.13
N PHE A 77 6.18 -7.60 -42.93
CA PHE A 77 6.92 -8.73 -42.34
C PHE A 77 5.97 -9.68 -41.59
N SER A 78 6.44 -10.89 -41.29
CA SER A 78 5.70 -11.89 -40.52
C SER A 78 6.37 -12.14 -39.17
N ILE A 79 5.57 -12.25 -38.10
CA ILE A 79 6.02 -12.71 -36.79
C ILE A 79 5.90 -14.23 -36.77
N LEU A 80 7.01 -14.92 -36.53
CA LEU A 80 7.10 -16.38 -36.51
C LEU A 80 6.97 -16.96 -35.10
N SER A 81 7.53 -16.29 -34.09
CA SER A 81 7.44 -16.74 -32.70
C SER A 81 7.46 -15.55 -31.75
N VAL A 82 6.81 -15.72 -30.59
CA VAL A 82 6.89 -14.83 -29.43
C VAL A 82 7.07 -15.72 -28.20
N SER A 83 8.10 -15.47 -27.40
CA SER A 83 8.33 -16.18 -26.14
C SER A 83 8.90 -15.25 -25.07
N ARG A 84 8.71 -15.62 -23.80
CA ARG A 84 9.30 -14.92 -22.66
C ARG A 84 10.58 -15.62 -22.23
N GLN A 85 11.58 -14.85 -21.84
CA GLN A 85 12.78 -15.34 -21.16
C GLN A 85 13.09 -14.46 -19.94
N LYS A 86 13.33 -15.06 -18.77
CA LYS A 86 13.80 -14.31 -17.60
C LYS A 86 15.27 -13.91 -17.78
N ASN A 87 15.59 -12.69 -17.40
CA ASN A 87 16.92 -12.11 -17.54
C ASN A 87 17.48 -11.76 -16.14
N TYR A 88 18.50 -12.52 -15.75
CA TYR A 88 19.17 -12.45 -14.45
C TYR A 88 20.47 -11.60 -14.48
N LEU A 89 20.80 -10.96 -15.61
CA LEU A 89 22.07 -10.21 -15.79
C LEU A 89 22.26 -9.07 -14.77
N HIS A 90 21.18 -8.47 -14.27
CA HIS A 90 21.27 -7.35 -13.32
C HIS A 90 21.69 -7.79 -11.91
N GLU A 91 21.33 -9.01 -11.50
CA GLU A 91 21.75 -9.62 -10.23
C GLU A 91 23.28 -9.78 -10.17
N GLN A 92 23.90 -10.03 -11.32
CA GLN A 92 25.34 -10.15 -11.47
C GLN A 92 26.06 -8.80 -11.34
N GLN A 93 25.48 -7.73 -11.89
CA GLN A 93 26.04 -6.37 -11.78
C GLN A 93 25.89 -5.81 -10.35
N GLN A 94 24.80 -6.13 -9.66
CA GLN A 94 24.57 -5.76 -8.26
C GLN A 94 25.54 -6.50 -7.31
N ALA A 95 25.85 -7.78 -7.59
CA ALA A 95 26.86 -8.52 -6.86
C ALA A 95 28.26 -7.88 -6.97
N ASP A 96 28.62 -7.38 -8.16
CA ASP A 96 29.88 -6.68 -8.40
C ASP A 96 29.98 -5.36 -7.62
N ASP A 97 28.90 -4.59 -7.53
CA ASP A 97 28.89 -3.31 -6.81
C ASP A 97 28.86 -3.49 -5.28
N VAL A 98 28.15 -4.50 -4.76
CA VAL A 98 28.21 -4.88 -3.34
C VAL A 98 29.63 -5.34 -2.96
N SER A 99 30.30 -6.09 -3.84
CA SER A 99 31.69 -6.51 -3.64
C SER A 99 32.64 -5.30 -3.54
N LYS A 100 32.48 -4.29 -4.41
CA LYS A 100 33.27 -3.04 -4.35
C LYS A 100 33.04 -2.25 -3.07
N LEU A 101 31.78 -2.12 -2.64
CA LEU A 101 31.44 -1.40 -1.40
C LEU A 101 32.00 -2.10 -0.16
N LYS A 102 32.00 -3.44 -0.13
CA LYS A 102 32.67 -4.21 0.93
C LYS A 102 34.18 -3.98 0.94
N ALA A 103 34.84 -4.00 -0.22
CA ALA A 103 36.27 -3.70 -0.30
C ALA A 103 36.62 -2.27 0.16
N GLN A 104 35.74 -1.29 -0.11
CA GLN A 104 35.89 0.07 0.40
C GLN A 104 35.67 0.16 1.92
N LEU A 105 34.77 -0.66 2.48
CA LEU A 105 34.55 -0.75 3.91
C LEU A 105 35.79 -1.30 4.62
N ASP A 106 36.38 -2.36 4.08
CA ASP A 106 37.60 -2.99 4.62
C ASP A 106 38.78 -2.00 4.61
N ASP A 107 38.97 -1.23 3.52
CA ASP A 107 40.02 -0.19 3.43
C ASP A 107 39.81 0.94 4.45
N LEU A 108 38.56 1.37 4.68
CA LEU A 108 38.27 2.37 5.71
C LEU A 108 38.54 1.84 7.12
N ASP A 109 38.22 0.58 7.40
CA ASP A 109 38.52 -0.06 8.69
C ASP A 109 40.03 -0.14 8.95
N GLU A 110 40.83 -0.49 7.94
CA GLU A 110 42.29 -0.49 8.05
C GLU A 110 42.84 0.91 8.35
N LYS A 111 42.32 1.96 7.70
CA LYS A 111 42.74 3.35 7.92
C LYS A 111 42.37 3.84 9.32
N ILE A 112 41.14 3.55 9.78
CA ILE A 112 40.69 3.90 11.14
C ILE A 112 41.58 3.20 12.17
N LYS A 113 41.90 1.93 11.94
CA LYS A 113 42.80 1.16 12.81
C LYS A 113 44.20 1.76 12.85
N HIS A 114 44.74 2.18 11.71
CA HIS A 114 46.05 2.84 11.65
C HIS A 114 46.07 4.14 12.46
N GLU A 115 45.09 5.02 12.25
CA GLU A 115 44.98 6.30 12.97
C GLU A 115 44.81 6.09 14.49
N LYS A 116 43.99 5.11 14.90
CA LYS A 116 43.85 4.74 16.33
C LYS A 116 45.16 4.27 16.95
N ASN A 117 45.98 3.51 16.21
CA ASN A 117 47.29 3.10 16.68
C ASN A 117 48.23 4.30 16.85
N GLN A 118 48.21 5.27 15.92
CA GLN A 118 49.01 6.49 16.06
C GLN A 118 48.55 7.32 17.26
N LEU A 119 47.24 7.47 17.47
CA LEU A 119 46.69 8.16 18.63
C LEU A 119 47.19 7.53 19.93
N HIS A 120 47.16 6.20 20.01
CA HIS A 120 47.65 5.48 21.19
C HIS A 120 49.14 5.72 21.45
N VAL A 121 49.99 5.76 20.41
CA VAL A 121 51.42 6.07 20.55
C VAL A 121 51.64 7.45 21.15
N TYR A 122 50.91 8.47 20.68
CA TYR A 122 51.03 9.84 21.20
C TYR A 122 50.51 9.96 22.64
N GLN A 123 49.44 9.24 22.99
CA GLN A 123 48.92 9.19 24.36
C GLN A 123 49.90 8.53 25.34
N GLU A 124 50.60 7.48 24.93
CA GLU A 124 51.66 6.85 25.72
C GLU A 124 52.87 7.79 25.87
N GLU A 125 53.23 8.53 24.83
CA GLU A 125 54.30 9.54 24.89
C GLU A 125 53.94 10.67 25.87
N ALA A 126 52.71 11.19 25.82
CA ALA A 126 52.23 12.20 26.78
C ALA A 126 52.24 11.66 28.22
N THR A 127 51.84 10.39 28.42
CA THR A 127 51.85 9.73 29.72
C THR A 127 53.28 9.56 30.25
N MET A 128 54.24 9.20 29.40
CA MET A 128 55.65 9.08 29.75
C MET A 128 56.23 10.43 30.18
N LEU A 129 55.94 11.50 29.43
CA LEU A 129 56.32 12.87 29.79
C LEU A 129 55.68 13.31 31.11
N GLY A 130 54.42 12.96 31.35
CA GLY A 130 53.72 13.24 32.61
C GLY A 130 54.31 12.51 33.83
N LYS A 131 54.82 11.28 33.65
CA LYS A 131 55.47 10.51 34.72
C LYS A 131 56.89 10.98 35.02
N ASN A 132 57.56 11.61 34.06
CA ASN A 132 58.94 12.13 34.19
C ASN A 132 59.01 13.57 34.73
N GLN A 133 58.06 13.99 35.58
CA GLN A 133 58.05 15.33 36.20
C GLN A 133 59.10 15.53 37.31
N SER A 134 59.80 14.48 37.74
CA SER A 134 60.90 14.57 38.71
C SER A 134 62.24 14.86 38.01
N ILE A 135 62.59 16.14 37.88
CA ILE A 135 63.78 16.60 37.12
C ILE A 135 65.10 16.44 37.94
N ALA A 136 65.03 16.14 39.24
CA ALA A 136 66.20 15.90 40.09
C ALA A 136 66.22 14.48 40.68
N GLY A 137 67.40 13.84 40.67
CA GLY A 137 67.71 12.72 41.55
C GLY A 137 68.03 13.21 42.96
N ALA A 138 67.96 12.33 43.97
CA ALA A 138 68.04 12.66 45.40
C ALA A 138 69.27 13.48 45.85
N ASN A 139 70.29 13.68 45.01
CA ASN A 139 71.56 14.35 45.33
C ASN A 139 71.96 15.46 44.32
N THR A 140 71.01 16.10 43.62
CA THR A 140 71.35 17.17 42.64
C THR A 140 70.70 18.51 43.01
N THR A 141 71.50 19.57 43.13
CA THR A 141 71.01 20.93 43.37
C THR A 141 70.40 21.50 42.09
N LEU A 142 69.06 21.58 42.03
CA LEU A 142 68.35 22.12 40.88
C LEU A 142 68.55 23.64 40.79
N THR A 143 69.08 24.14 39.67
CA THR A 143 69.18 25.59 39.43
C THR A 143 67.89 26.11 38.76
N VAL A 144 67.56 27.38 39.00
CA VAL A 144 66.38 28.04 38.41
C VAL A 144 66.44 28.03 36.87
N GLY A 145 67.64 28.13 36.29
CA GLY A 145 67.84 28.06 34.83
C GLY A 145 67.53 26.69 34.24
N ALA A 146 68.06 25.60 34.83
CA ALA A 146 67.82 24.25 34.33
C ALA A 146 66.35 23.81 34.47
N LEU A 147 65.67 24.26 35.53
CA LEU A 147 64.22 24.04 35.70
C LEU A 147 63.42 24.76 34.61
N LYS A 148 63.79 26.00 34.28
CA LYS A 148 63.13 26.77 33.21
C LYS A 148 63.27 26.07 31.86
N ASP A 149 64.49 25.65 31.49
CA ASP A 149 64.74 24.99 30.20
C ASP A 149 63.98 23.66 30.08
N ALA A 150 63.93 22.86 31.15
CA ALA A 150 63.16 21.62 31.18
C ALA A 150 61.64 21.85 31.08
N MET A 151 61.12 22.88 31.75
CA MET A 151 59.70 23.27 31.64
C MET A 151 59.34 23.77 30.24
N ASP A 152 60.22 24.56 29.60
CA ASP A 152 59.99 25.05 28.24
C ASP A 152 60.06 23.91 27.22
N PHE A 153 60.99 22.95 27.36
CA PHE A 153 61.01 21.71 26.57
C PHE A 153 59.73 20.87 26.74
N HIS A 154 59.32 20.62 27.99
CA HIS A 154 58.08 19.89 28.28
C HIS A 154 56.86 20.58 27.66
N ARG A 155 56.76 21.91 27.79
CA ARG A 155 55.66 22.68 27.20
C ARG A 155 55.66 22.55 25.68
N ALA A 156 56.81 22.69 25.02
CA ALA A 156 56.91 22.58 23.57
C ALA A 156 56.51 21.19 23.08
N ARG A 157 57.00 20.12 23.71
CA ARG A 157 56.71 18.75 23.29
C ARG A 157 55.27 18.34 23.56
N LEU A 158 54.71 18.71 24.71
CA LEU A 158 53.29 18.44 25.00
C LEU A 158 52.36 19.19 24.05
N THR A 159 52.70 20.44 23.67
CA THR A 159 51.94 21.19 22.67
C THR A 159 51.93 20.47 21.32
N GLU A 160 53.10 20.00 20.86
CA GLU A 160 53.20 19.23 19.61
C GLU A 160 52.40 17.92 19.66
N ILE A 161 52.47 17.18 20.77
CA ILE A 161 51.71 15.94 20.96
C ILE A 161 50.21 16.23 20.91
N THR A 162 49.73 17.23 21.66
CA THR A 162 48.31 17.60 21.68
C THR A 162 47.82 18.04 20.29
N ASP A 163 48.62 18.81 19.54
CA ASP A 163 48.28 19.19 18.17
C ASP A 163 48.17 17.97 17.23
N LYS A 164 49.04 16.97 17.41
CA LYS A 164 49.01 15.71 16.65
C LYS A 164 47.81 14.84 17.03
N GLU A 165 47.51 14.69 18.31
CA GLU A 165 46.35 13.95 18.81
C GLU A 165 45.05 14.54 18.23
N GLN A 166 44.87 15.87 18.29
CA GLN A 166 43.69 16.54 17.74
C GLN A 166 43.55 16.33 16.22
N ALA A 167 44.65 16.36 15.48
CA ALA A 167 44.64 16.12 14.04
C ALA A 167 44.23 14.67 13.71
N ILE A 168 44.77 13.69 14.44
CA ILE A 168 44.45 12.26 14.28
C ILE A 168 42.99 11.99 14.65
N GLU A 169 42.48 12.52 15.76
CA GLU A 169 41.08 12.38 16.15
C GLU A 169 40.11 12.95 15.10
N LYS A 170 40.50 14.05 14.45
CA LYS A 170 39.75 14.62 13.33
C LYS A 170 39.75 13.69 12.11
N ASN A 171 40.87 13.05 11.80
CA ASN A 171 40.96 12.06 10.72
C ASN A 171 40.09 10.84 11.01
N ILE A 172 40.17 10.29 12.23
CA ILE A 172 39.33 9.16 12.67
C ILE A 172 37.86 9.51 12.49
N ARG A 173 37.43 10.69 12.93
CA ARG A 173 36.04 11.15 12.76
C ARG A 173 35.61 11.20 11.31
N SER A 174 36.43 11.80 10.43
CA SER A 174 36.13 11.87 8.99
C SER A 174 36.06 10.49 8.33
N LEU A 175 36.91 9.55 8.75
CA LEU A 175 36.92 8.18 8.24
C LEU A 175 35.70 7.40 8.74
N THR A 176 35.33 7.54 10.01
CA THR A 176 34.11 6.93 10.57
C THR A 176 32.85 7.46 9.89
N GLU A 177 32.76 8.77 9.58
CA GLU A 177 31.65 9.33 8.82
C GLU A 177 31.57 8.76 7.38
N ALA A 178 32.71 8.50 6.75
CA ALA A 178 32.76 7.84 5.44
C ALA A 178 32.33 6.37 5.54
N GLN A 179 32.76 5.68 6.59
CA GLN A 179 32.39 4.29 6.88
C GLN A 179 30.87 4.16 7.08
N GLU A 180 30.28 5.04 7.89
CA GLU A 180 28.85 5.05 8.16
C GLU A 180 28.01 5.27 6.88
N LYS A 181 28.49 6.12 5.95
CA LYS A 181 27.83 6.30 4.64
C LYS A 181 27.82 5.01 3.81
N ILE A 182 28.92 4.27 3.80
CA ILE A 182 29.01 2.99 3.06
C ILE A 182 28.18 1.91 3.75
N VAL A 183 28.23 1.82 5.08
CA VAL A 183 27.39 0.90 5.86
C VAL A 183 25.92 1.16 5.56
N ASN A 184 25.46 2.41 5.56
CA ASN A 184 24.08 2.76 5.22
C ASN A 184 23.69 2.39 3.78
N GLN A 185 24.64 2.39 2.82
CA GLN A 185 24.42 1.89 1.46
C GLN A 185 24.31 0.35 1.40
N LEU A 186 24.99 -0.36 2.30
CA LEU A 186 24.94 -1.82 2.44
C LEU A 186 23.74 -2.32 3.28
N THR A 187 23.27 -1.54 4.25
CA THR A 187 22.19 -1.90 5.20
C THR A 187 20.84 -1.30 4.88
N SER A 188 20.75 -0.34 3.95
CA SER A 188 19.48 -0.06 3.29
C SER A 188 18.91 -1.39 2.80
N PRO A 189 17.62 -1.72 3.05
CA PRO A 189 17.03 -2.95 2.54
C PRO A 189 17.17 -2.95 1.03
N GLN A 190 18.24 -3.56 0.54
CA GLN A 190 18.49 -3.74 -0.87
C GLN A 190 17.39 -4.69 -1.30
N LYS A 191 16.37 -4.13 -1.97
CA LYS A 191 15.45 -4.96 -2.74
C LYS A 191 16.33 -5.90 -3.55
N LYS A 192 16.20 -7.21 -3.33
CA LYS A 192 16.47 -8.16 -4.42
C LYS A 192 15.64 -7.63 -5.58
N GLN A 193 16.31 -7.00 -6.53
CA GLN A 193 15.62 -6.38 -7.64
C GLN A 193 15.17 -7.54 -8.51
N ASP A 194 13.85 -7.70 -8.66
CA ASP A 194 13.31 -8.88 -9.31
C ASP A 194 13.91 -9.05 -10.72
N PRO A 195 14.16 -10.29 -11.17
CA PRO A 195 14.72 -10.53 -12.49
C PRO A 195 13.80 -9.93 -13.55
N THR A 196 14.38 -9.09 -14.43
CA THR A 196 13.64 -8.53 -15.56
C THR A 196 13.24 -9.62 -16.55
N SER A 197 12.22 -9.37 -17.35
CA SER A 197 11.86 -10.27 -18.46
C SER A 197 12.31 -9.69 -19.79
N ASP A 198 12.74 -10.57 -20.69
CA ASP A 198 12.91 -10.29 -22.10
C ASP A 198 11.78 -10.97 -22.89
N ILE A 199 11.25 -10.30 -23.91
CA ILE A 199 10.36 -10.93 -24.89
C ILE A 199 11.15 -11.17 -26.16
N ILE A 200 11.27 -12.44 -26.55
CA ILE A 200 12.00 -12.89 -27.72
C ILE A 200 11.01 -13.05 -28.89
N VAL A 201 11.25 -12.32 -29.97
CA VAL A 201 10.39 -12.32 -31.15
C VAL A 201 11.20 -12.67 -32.39
N THR A 202 10.82 -13.75 -33.05
CA THR A 202 11.40 -14.11 -34.34
C THR A 202 10.54 -13.54 -35.44
N VAL A 203 11.14 -12.76 -36.33
CA VAL A 203 10.44 -12.15 -37.48
C VAL A 203 11.09 -12.56 -38.79
N ASN A 204 10.31 -12.58 -39.87
CA ASN A 204 10.80 -12.76 -41.23
C ASN A 204 10.34 -11.61 -42.11
N SER A 205 11.29 -10.97 -42.80
CA SER A 205 11.00 -9.92 -43.77
C SER A 205 11.51 -10.28 -45.15
N LYS A 206 10.75 -9.92 -46.19
CA LYS A 206 11.18 -10.09 -47.60
C LYS A 206 12.09 -8.97 -48.09
N THR A 207 11.98 -7.78 -47.49
CA THR A 207 12.72 -6.57 -47.86
C THR A 207 13.28 -5.86 -46.63
N ALA A 208 14.28 -5.01 -46.81
CA ALA A 208 14.73 -4.14 -45.73
C ALA A 208 13.62 -3.12 -45.40
N LEU A 209 13.24 -2.99 -44.14
CA LEU A 209 12.21 -2.05 -43.69
C LEU A 209 12.42 -1.62 -42.24
N THR A 210 11.86 -0.47 -41.88
CA THR A 210 11.77 -0.03 -40.48
C THR A 210 10.40 -0.42 -39.93
N ALA A 211 10.38 -1.38 -39.03
CA ALA A 211 9.16 -1.88 -38.39
C ALA A 211 8.91 -1.14 -37.07
N LYS A 212 7.65 -0.79 -36.82
CA LYS A 212 7.19 -0.36 -35.49
C LYS A 212 6.52 -1.54 -34.81
N PHE A 213 6.97 -1.83 -33.59
CA PHE A 213 6.40 -2.87 -32.75
C PHE A 213 5.62 -2.25 -31.62
N THR A 214 4.43 -2.80 -31.36
CA THR A 214 3.64 -2.54 -30.16
C THR A 214 3.52 -3.84 -29.38
N ILE A 215 3.98 -3.81 -28.14
CA ILE A 215 3.99 -4.95 -27.23
C ILE A 215 3.01 -4.63 -26.11
N ARG A 216 2.05 -5.53 -25.88
CA ARG A 216 1.10 -5.46 -24.77
C ARG A 216 1.24 -6.69 -23.89
N TYR A 217 1.21 -6.50 -22.59
CA TYR A 217 1.19 -7.59 -21.61
C TYR A 217 0.50 -7.14 -20.33
N LEU A 218 -0.02 -8.10 -19.58
CA LEU A 218 -0.55 -7.92 -18.24
C LEU A 218 0.56 -8.16 -17.21
N VAL A 219 0.57 -7.30 -16.19
CA VAL A 219 1.32 -7.48 -14.94
C VAL A 219 0.31 -7.69 -13.82
N ASN A 220 0.64 -8.57 -12.88
CA ASN A 220 -0.27 -8.98 -11.81
C ASN A 220 -0.11 -8.10 -10.56
N GLU A 221 1.08 -7.54 -10.36
CA GLU A 221 1.50 -6.80 -9.17
C GLU A 221 1.32 -5.31 -9.37
N ALA A 222 0.14 -4.94 -9.87
CA ALA A 222 -0.29 -3.58 -10.00
C ALA A 222 -1.78 -3.51 -9.69
N GLY A 223 -2.28 -2.32 -9.40
CA GLY A 223 -3.71 -2.14 -9.25
C GLY A 223 -4.05 -0.74 -8.82
N TRP A 224 -5.35 -0.50 -8.70
CA TRP A 224 -5.85 0.70 -8.07
C TRP A 224 -7.10 0.42 -7.26
N TYR A 225 -7.31 1.23 -6.22
CA TYR A 225 -8.55 1.25 -5.47
C TYR A 225 -9.10 2.69 -5.38
N PRO A 226 -10.43 2.85 -5.38
CA PRO A 226 -11.07 4.15 -5.29
C PRO A 226 -10.87 4.78 -3.90
N ASN A 227 -10.71 6.10 -3.88
CA ASN A 227 -10.61 6.91 -2.68
C ASN A 227 -11.32 8.24 -2.89
N TYR A 228 -12.06 8.71 -1.89
CA TYR A 228 -12.91 9.89 -2.02
C TYR A 228 -12.59 10.94 -0.97
N ASP A 229 -12.73 12.21 -1.34
CA ASP A 229 -12.94 13.29 -0.37
C ASP A 229 -14.35 13.84 -0.55
N ILE A 230 -15.10 13.93 0.55
CA ILE A 230 -16.38 14.64 0.61
C ILE A 230 -16.18 15.89 1.43
N ARG A 231 -16.49 17.04 0.84
CA ARG A 231 -16.39 18.36 1.49
C ARG A 231 -17.74 19.04 1.50
N VAL A 232 -18.23 19.33 2.69
CA VAL A 232 -19.48 20.07 2.91
C VAL A 232 -19.12 21.40 3.54
N GLN A 233 -19.43 22.51 2.85
CA GLN A 233 -19.19 23.84 3.40
C GLN A 233 -20.22 24.17 4.47
N ASP A 234 -21.50 23.93 4.17
CA ASP A 234 -22.62 24.03 5.09
C ASP A 234 -23.80 23.18 4.55
N ILE A 235 -24.87 23.07 5.33
CA ILE A 235 -26.05 22.23 5.03
C ILE A 235 -27.02 22.85 4.00
N SER A 236 -26.73 24.04 3.46
CA SER A 236 -27.54 24.70 2.42
C SER A 236 -26.92 24.60 1.02
N HIS A 237 -25.67 24.14 0.92
CA HIS A 237 -24.96 23.98 -0.34
C HIS A 237 -24.78 22.50 -0.71
N PRO A 238 -24.62 22.20 -2.02
CA PRO A 238 -24.25 20.85 -2.45
C PRO A 238 -22.92 20.42 -1.83
N LEU A 239 -22.74 19.11 -1.67
CA LEU A 239 -21.45 18.57 -1.25
C LEU A 239 -20.49 18.55 -2.44
N SER A 240 -19.22 18.82 -2.20
CA SER A 240 -18.16 18.56 -3.19
C SER A 240 -17.67 17.13 -3.02
N LEU A 241 -17.73 16.35 -4.09
CA LEU A 241 -17.20 14.99 -4.18
C LEU A 241 -15.96 14.99 -5.08
N GLN A 242 -14.80 14.72 -4.49
CA GLN A 242 -13.56 14.48 -5.22
C GLN A 242 -13.30 12.98 -5.29
N TYR A 243 -13.35 12.41 -6.49
CA TYR A 243 -13.06 11.01 -6.75
C TYR A 243 -11.60 10.85 -7.19
N LYS A 244 -10.88 9.97 -6.51
CA LYS A 244 -9.45 9.69 -6.73
C LYS A 244 -9.22 8.18 -6.85
N ALA A 245 -8.14 7.81 -7.52
CA ALA A 245 -7.57 6.48 -7.47
C ALA A 245 -6.28 6.47 -6.65
N ARG A 246 -6.10 5.40 -5.88
CA ARG A 246 -4.83 5.02 -5.26
C ARG A 246 -4.18 3.95 -6.11
N VAL A 247 -3.31 4.37 -7.01
CA VAL A 247 -2.61 3.51 -7.97
C VAL A 247 -1.32 3.00 -7.34
N PHE A 248 -1.08 1.70 -7.37
CA PHE A 248 0.14 1.10 -6.84
C PHE A 248 0.68 0.06 -7.83
N GLN A 249 1.99 -0.19 -7.77
CA GLN A 249 2.62 -1.25 -8.56
C GLN A 249 3.95 -1.72 -7.95
N HIS A 250 4.27 -2.98 -8.20
CA HIS A 250 5.48 -3.68 -7.82
C HIS A 250 5.92 -4.66 -8.94
N CYS A 251 5.75 -4.26 -10.21
CA CYS A 251 6.00 -5.13 -11.37
C CYS A 251 7.48 -5.21 -11.79
N GLY A 252 8.37 -4.53 -11.08
CA GLY A 252 9.82 -4.50 -11.34
C GLY A 252 10.25 -3.46 -12.38
N GLU A 253 9.32 -2.70 -12.95
CA GLU A 253 9.61 -1.62 -13.91
C GLU A 253 9.03 -0.27 -13.47
N GLU A 254 9.74 0.81 -13.79
CA GLU A 254 9.25 2.17 -13.53
C GLU A 254 8.43 2.67 -14.72
N TRP A 255 7.23 3.16 -14.45
CA TRP A 255 6.39 3.81 -15.45
C TRP A 255 6.69 5.30 -15.46
N GLN A 256 7.64 5.75 -16.27
CA GLN A 256 8.07 7.16 -16.31
C GLN A 256 7.21 7.98 -17.29
N ARG A 257 6.48 8.98 -16.80
CA ARG A 257 5.67 9.93 -17.61
C ARG A 257 4.74 9.24 -18.61
N VAL A 258 4.07 8.18 -18.19
CA VAL A 258 3.19 7.37 -19.06
C VAL A 258 1.78 7.96 -19.15
N LYS A 259 1.08 7.71 -20.26
CA LYS A 259 -0.37 7.94 -20.34
C LYS A 259 -1.07 6.90 -19.48
N LEU A 260 -1.81 7.34 -18.47
CA LEU A 260 -2.49 6.45 -17.54
C LEU A 260 -3.98 6.34 -17.89
N SER A 261 -4.50 5.12 -17.93
CA SER A 261 -5.94 4.84 -18.01
C SER A 261 -6.32 3.98 -16.81
N LEU A 262 -7.42 4.29 -16.12
CA LEU A 262 -7.90 3.50 -14.99
C LEU A 262 -9.16 2.75 -15.42
N SER A 263 -9.19 1.44 -15.26
CA SER A 263 -10.33 0.61 -15.63
C SER A 263 -10.95 -0.05 -14.41
N THR A 264 -12.28 -0.06 -14.37
CA THR A 264 -13.07 -0.77 -13.35
C THR A 264 -13.22 -2.25 -13.65
N GLY A 265 -12.85 -2.70 -14.85
CA GLY A 265 -12.82 -4.11 -15.20
C GLY A 265 -11.59 -4.81 -14.64
N ASN A 266 -11.63 -6.13 -14.58
CA ASN A 266 -10.47 -6.95 -14.28
C ASN A 266 -10.30 -8.05 -15.35
N PRO A 267 -9.20 -8.07 -16.11
CA PRO A 267 -8.95 -9.07 -17.16
C PRO A 267 -8.88 -10.51 -16.64
N ASN A 268 -8.62 -10.69 -15.35
CA ASN A 268 -8.54 -11.99 -14.69
C ASN A 268 -9.89 -12.45 -14.10
N ASP A 269 -10.98 -11.71 -14.32
CA ASP A 269 -12.30 -12.15 -13.87
C ASP A 269 -12.76 -13.41 -14.61
N ARG A 270 -13.61 -14.22 -13.94
CA ARG A 270 -14.17 -15.42 -14.57
C ARG A 270 -15.00 -15.05 -15.79
N THR A 271 -14.58 -15.57 -16.93
CA THR A 271 -15.33 -15.48 -18.18
C THR A 271 -16.37 -16.59 -18.34
N ASP A 272 -16.36 -17.61 -17.47
CA ASP A 272 -17.32 -18.71 -17.46
C ASP A 272 -18.56 -18.37 -16.63
N LYS A 273 -19.74 -18.45 -17.26
CA LYS A 273 -21.03 -18.32 -16.54
C LYS A 273 -21.18 -19.50 -15.56
N PRO A 274 -21.46 -19.26 -14.27
CA PRO A 274 -21.71 -20.36 -13.33
C PRO A 274 -22.98 -21.11 -13.73
N THR A 275 -22.96 -22.44 -13.58
CA THR A 275 -24.13 -23.30 -13.79
C THR A 275 -24.71 -23.70 -12.45
N LEU A 276 -25.98 -23.40 -12.23
CA LEU A 276 -26.69 -23.82 -11.02
C LEU A 276 -27.00 -25.32 -11.11
N SER A 277 -26.34 -26.11 -10.28
CA SER A 277 -26.70 -27.52 -10.09
C SER A 277 -27.97 -27.65 -9.25
N PRO A 278 -28.83 -28.67 -9.48
CA PRO A 278 -30.01 -28.89 -8.66
C PRO A 278 -29.64 -29.00 -7.18
N TRP A 279 -30.20 -28.12 -6.35
CA TRP A 279 -30.02 -28.18 -4.91
C TRP A 279 -30.85 -29.33 -4.35
N ARG A 280 -30.19 -30.42 -3.96
CA ARG A 280 -30.82 -31.58 -3.32
C ARG A 280 -30.64 -31.46 -1.82
N LEU A 281 -31.77 -31.42 -1.10
CA LEU A 281 -31.79 -31.50 0.35
C LEU A 281 -31.67 -32.96 0.77
N TYR A 282 -30.65 -33.26 1.56
CA TYR A 282 -30.50 -34.56 2.20
C TYR A 282 -30.85 -34.38 3.69
N LEU A 283 -31.70 -35.27 4.20
CA LEU A 283 -32.00 -35.35 5.63
C LEU A 283 -30.88 -36.16 6.28
N TYR A 284 -30.24 -35.58 7.31
CA TYR A 284 -29.20 -36.22 8.09
C TYR A 284 -29.75 -36.51 9.49
N ASP A 285 -29.50 -37.71 10.03
CA ASP A 285 -30.00 -38.15 11.35
C ASP A 285 -29.19 -37.59 12.53
N GLU A 286 -28.12 -36.84 12.29
CA GLU A 286 -27.39 -36.12 13.34
C GLU A 286 -27.18 -34.66 12.96
N PRO A 287 -27.40 -33.70 13.89
CA PRO A 287 -26.97 -32.34 13.70
C PRO A 287 -25.45 -32.33 13.67
N VAL A 288 -24.87 -32.18 12.47
CA VAL A 288 -23.50 -31.68 12.33
C VAL A 288 -23.48 -30.39 13.15
N GLN A 289 -22.75 -30.41 14.26
CA GLN A 289 -22.47 -29.22 15.05
C GLN A 289 -21.67 -28.28 14.16
N ALA A 290 -22.38 -27.48 13.37
CA ALA A 290 -21.85 -26.30 12.75
C ALA A 290 -21.44 -25.41 13.92
N ARG A 291 -20.16 -25.49 14.28
CA ARG A 291 -19.48 -24.50 15.08
C ARG A 291 -19.50 -23.20 14.29
N PHE A 292 -20.65 -22.53 14.29
CA PHE A 292 -20.68 -21.09 14.19
C PHE A 292 -20.04 -20.59 15.48
N GLN A 293 -18.70 -20.55 15.47
CA GLN A 293 -17.97 -19.78 16.47
C GLN A 293 -18.49 -18.35 16.38
N ASP A 294 -18.85 -17.85 17.56
CA ASP A 294 -19.31 -16.50 17.88
C ASP A 294 -19.09 -15.50 16.75
N ALA A 295 -20.19 -15.01 16.18
CA ALA A 295 -20.22 -13.72 15.50
C ALA A 295 -19.87 -12.65 16.54
N THR A 296 -18.57 -12.46 16.76
CA THR A 296 -18.06 -11.29 17.49
C THR A 296 -18.56 -10.02 16.80
N ALA A 297 -18.73 -8.96 17.60
CA ALA A 297 -19.25 -7.66 17.20
C ALA A 297 -18.74 -7.19 15.81
N PRO A 298 -19.54 -6.44 15.03
CA PRO A 298 -19.09 -5.91 13.74
C PRO A 298 -17.78 -5.15 13.95
N VAL A 299 -16.74 -5.65 13.27
CA VAL A 299 -15.45 -4.97 13.21
C VAL A 299 -15.49 -4.08 11.99
N ASN A 300 -15.67 -2.80 12.23
CA ASN A 300 -15.75 -1.81 11.17
C ASN A 300 -14.36 -1.49 10.59
N GLN A 301 -13.29 -2.15 11.08
CA GLN A 301 -11.92 -1.94 10.64
C GLN A 301 -10.98 -3.13 10.89
N ALA A 302 -10.37 -3.67 9.85
CA ALA A 302 -9.24 -4.58 9.93
C ALA A 302 -7.95 -3.80 10.15
N ARG A 303 -7.18 -4.15 11.17
CA ARG A 303 -5.81 -3.66 11.38
C ARG A 303 -4.89 -4.82 11.61
N GLY A 304 -3.69 -4.76 11.05
CA GLY A 304 -2.70 -5.80 11.26
C GLY A 304 -1.34 -5.52 10.68
N ARG A 305 -0.47 -6.51 10.81
CA ARG A 305 0.88 -6.49 10.27
C ARG A 305 1.13 -7.73 9.43
N VAL A 306 1.63 -7.58 8.21
CA VAL A 306 2.03 -8.69 7.34
C VAL A 306 3.52 -8.95 7.52
N LEU A 307 3.86 -10.20 7.80
CA LEU A 307 5.22 -10.70 8.03
C LEU A 307 5.53 -11.86 7.07
N ASP A 308 6.82 -12.11 6.85
CA ASP A 308 7.30 -13.33 6.20
C ASP A 308 7.47 -14.48 7.21
N ASN A 309 7.80 -15.68 6.72
CA ASN A 309 8.05 -16.86 7.56
C ASN A 309 9.23 -16.69 8.55
N ASN A 310 10.08 -15.67 8.37
CA ASN A 310 11.19 -15.34 9.27
C ASN A 310 10.82 -14.24 10.29
N GLY A 311 9.59 -13.72 10.24
CA GLY A 311 9.12 -12.62 11.08
C GLY A 311 9.53 -11.22 10.61
N ALA A 312 10.11 -11.08 9.42
CA ALA A 312 10.42 -9.78 8.83
C ALA A 312 9.15 -9.13 8.25
N PRO A 313 8.99 -7.80 8.35
CA PRO A 313 7.82 -7.11 7.80
C PRO A 313 7.78 -7.15 6.28
N VAL A 314 6.60 -7.42 5.74
CA VAL A 314 6.33 -7.43 4.30
C VAL A 314 5.68 -6.11 3.92
N ALA A 315 6.49 -5.22 3.33
CA ALA A 315 6.03 -3.95 2.81
C ALA A 315 5.47 -4.08 1.38
N GLY A 316 4.45 -3.29 1.04
CA GLY A 316 3.88 -3.28 -0.31
C GLY A 316 2.91 -4.43 -0.61
N ALA A 317 2.51 -5.22 0.39
CA ALA A 317 1.51 -6.27 0.21
C ALA A 317 0.12 -5.64 0.01
N SER A 318 -0.57 -6.05 -1.04
CA SER A 318 -1.95 -5.65 -1.31
C SER A 318 -2.89 -6.40 -0.37
N VAL A 319 -3.78 -5.68 0.31
CA VAL A 319 -4.79 -6.24 1.22
C VAL A 319 -6.16 -5.77 0.73
N GLN A 320 -6.99 -6.67 0.21
CA GLN A 320 -8.26 -6.33 -0.43
C GLN A 320 -9.40 -7.26 0.00
N ILE A 321 -10.63 -6.75 0.11
CA ILE A 321 -11.79 -7.61 0.34
C ILE A 321 -12.09 -8.42 -0.92
N VAL A 322 -12.22 -9.75 -0.78
CA VAL A 322 -12.44 -10.66 -1.91
C VAL A 322 -13.72 -10.28 -2.65
N GLY A 323 -13.57 -9.93 -3.95
CA GLY A 323 -14.68 -9.56 -4.82
C GLY A 323 -15.17 -8.11 -4.67
N ARG A 324 -14.50 -7.26 -3.88
CA ARG A 324 -14.86 -5.84 -3.71
C ARG A 324 -13.69 -4.92 -4.05
N THR A 325 -13.97 -3.65 -4.33
CA THR A 325 -12.95 -2.62 -4.64
C THR A 325 -12.30 -2.01 -3.39
N ILE A 326 -12.71 -2.45 -2.21
CA ILE A 326 -12.23 -1.97 -0.91
C ILE A 326 -10.90 -2.66 -0.58
N GLY A 327 -9.81 -1.89 -0.55
CA GLY A 327 -8.48 -2.41 -0.26
C GLY A 327 -7.49 -1.34 0.21
N THR A 328 -6.32 -1.80 0.61
CA THR A 328 -5.19 -0.99 1.10
C THR A 328 -3.87 -1.70 0.78
N VAL A 329 -2.74 -1.08 1.08
CA VAL A 329 -1.40 -1.66 0.91
C VAL A 329 -0.61 -1.54 2.21
N THR A 330 0.21 -2.53 2.55
CA THR A 330 1.04 -2.49 3.76
C THR A 330 2.16 -1.45 3.66
N ASP A 331 2.45 -0.78 4.78
CA ASP A 331 3.53 0.19 4.89
C ASP A 331 4.93 -0.46 4.99
N ALA A 332 5.99 0.34 5.13
CA ALA A 332 7.37 -0.15 5.25
C ALA A 332 7.61 -1.04 6.48
N SER A 333 6.75 -0.95 7.50
CA SER A 333 6.76 -1.79 8.69
C SER A 333 5.83 -2.99 8.56
N GLY A 334 5.17 -3.19 7.41
CA GLY A 334 4.22 -4.26 7.14
C GLY A 334 2.82 -3.99 7.69
N ASN A 335 2.55 -2.82 8.26
CA ASN A 335 1.23 -2.54 8.85
C ASN A 335 0.21 -2.18 7.79
N PHE A 336 -1.04 -2.59 8.00
CA PHE A 336 -2.18 -2.17 7.21
C PHE A 336 -3.37 -1.80 8.10
N SER A 337 -4.22 -0.93 7.58
CA SER A 337 -5.52 -0.61 8.16
C SER A 337 -6.54 -0.46 7.03
N LEU A 338 -7.66 -1.14 7.15
CA LEU A 338 -8.72 -1.21 6.14
C LEU A 338 -10.09 -1.13 6.83
N ASN A 339 -10.91 -0.14 6.49
CA ASN A 339 -12.29 -0.09 6.99
C ASN A 339 -13.12 -1.19 6.32
N LEU A 340 -13.98 -1.85 7.10
CA LEU A 340 -14.78 -2.96 6.64
C LEU A 340 -16.27 -2.61 6.63
N PRO A 341 -17.02 -3.08 5.62
CA PRO A 341 -18.47 -3.14 5.66
C PRO A 341 -18.96 -4.03 6.81
N ASP A 342 -20.21 -3.84 7.23
CA ASP A 342 -20.83 -4.64 8.29
C ASP A 342 -20.88 -6.13 7.93
N GLY A 343 -20.63 -6.98 8.93
CA GLY A 343 -20.63 -8.44 8.79
C GLY A 343 -19.26 -9.04 8.46
N PRO A 344 -19.17 -10.39 8.39
CA PRO A 344 -17.91 -11.10 8.19
C PRO A 344 -17.39 -10.90 6.75
N GLN A 345 -16.18 -10.36 6.62
CA GLN A 345 -15.51 -10.15 5.32
C GLN A 345 -14.38 -11.17 5.12
N ARG A 346 -14.03 -11.46 3.85
CA ARG A 346 -12.78 -12.19 3.54
C ARG A 346 -11.77 -11.24 2.92
N LEU A 347 -10.56 -11.20 3.45
CA LEU A 347 -9.44 -10.43 2.91
C LEU A 347 -8.52 -11.34 2.10
N SER A 348 -8.07 -10.87 0.94
CA SER A 348 -6.98 -11.45 0.16
C SER A 348 -5.74 -10.59 0.34
N ILE A 349 -4.63 -11.23 0.72
CA ILE A 349 -3.33 -10.60 0.94
C ILE A 349 -2.35 -11.18 -0.07
N ARG A 350 -1.72 -10.29 -0.86
CA ARG A 350 -0.84 -10.68 -1.97
C ARG A 350 0.42 -9.84 -2.02
N VAL A 351 1.53 -10.46 -2.41
CA VAL A 351 2.82 -9.81 -2.65
C VAL A 351 3.73 -10.74 -3.47
N VAL A 352 4.63 -10.17 -4.26
CA VAL A 352 5.65 -10.92 -5.02
C VAL A 352 6.46 -11.83 -4.12
N GLY A 353 6.66 -13.07 -4.59
CA GLY A 353 7.52 -14.06 -3.95
C GLY A 353 6.84 -14.85 -2.84
N PHE A 354 5.56 -14.61 -2.58
CA PHE A 354 4.76 -15.30 -1.57
C PHE A 354 3.50 -15.91 -2.16
N GLU A 355 2.90 -16.87 -1.45
CA GLU A 355 1.61 -17.45 -1.79
C GLU A 355 0.45 -16.49 -1.41
N ASP A 356 -0.55 -16.40 -2.28
CA ASP A 356 -1.79 -15.66 -2.02
C ASP A 356 -2.48 -16.24 -0.77
N LEU A 357 -2.76 -15.38 0.21
CA LEU A 357 -3.43 -15.79 1.45
C LEU A 357 -4.81 -15.14 1.55
N GLU A 358 -5.84 -15.97 1.76
CA GLU A 358 -7.18 -15.48 2.11
C GLU A 358 -7.48 -15.72 3.60
N VAL A 359 -7.94 -14.68 4.29
CA VAL A 359 -8.26 -14.72 5.73
C VAL A 359 -9.64 -14.10 6.00
N ILE A 360 -10.38 -14.64 6.97
CA ILE A 360 -11.68 -14.06 7.37
C ILE A 360 -11.46 -12.96 8.42
N ALA A 361 -12.10 -11.81 8.22
CA ALA A 361 -12.16 -10.69 9.16
C ALA A 361 -13.16 -10.96 10.29
N ASN A 362 -12.64 -11.51 11.39
CA ASN A 362 -13.43 -12.03 12.51
C ASN A 362 -13.06 -11.39 13.86
N GLY A 363 -13.14 -10.07 14.05
CA GLY A 363 -13.12 -9.56 15.43
C GLY A 363 -11.75 -9.30 16.06
N ARG A 364 -10.75 -10.16 15.78
CA ARG A 364 -9.42 -10.06 16.39
C ARG A 364 -8.53 -9.18 15.53
N ASP A 365 -7.91 -8.16 16.14
CA ASP A 365 -6.78 -7.44 15.55
C ASP A 365 -5.82 -8.46 14.92
N TYR A 366 -5.52 -8.28 13.63
CA TYR A 366 -4.65 -9.15 12.85
C TYR A 366 -3.20 -8.91 13.29
N ASN A 367 -2.89 -9.27 14.53
CA ASN A 367 -1.64 -8.89 15.19
C ASN A 367 -0.42 -9.24 14.32
N ASN A 368 -0.44 -10.39 13.65
CA ASN A 368 0.47 -10.72 12.55
C ASN A 368 -0.21 -11.68 11.55
N VAL A 369 -0.12 -11.38 10.26
CA VAL A 369 -0.42 -12.30 9.15
C VAL A 369 0.91 -12.75 8.57
N VAL A 370 1.19 -14.05 8.57
CA VAL A 370 2.45 -14.60 8.07
C VAL A 370 2.25 -15.19 6.68
N LEU A 371 2.98 -14.66 5.69
CA LEU A 371 2.97 -15.17 4.33
C LEU A 371 4.03 -16.26 4.13
N GLN A 372 3.68 -17.27 3.36
CA GLN A 372 4.60 -18.35 2.97
C GLN A 372 5.27 -18.02 1.64
N PRO A 373 6.60 -18.18 1.50
CA PRO A 373 7.28 -18.01 0.23
C PRO A 373 6.73 -18.94 -0.85
N SER A 374 6.60 -18.44 -2.08
CA SER A 374 6.17 -19.27 -3.20
C SER A 374 7.35 -20.07 -3.75
N ASP A 375 7.35 -21.39 -3.51
CA ASP A 375 8.36 -22.34 -4.02
C ASP A 375 8.19 -22.67 -5.52
N LYS A 376 7.91 -21.69 -6.38
CA LYS A 376 7.98 -21.89 -7.84
C LYS A 376 9.44 -21.98 -8.29
N LYS A 377 10.11 -23.10 -8.00
CA LYS A 377 11.27 -23.58 -8.76
C LYS A 377 10.80 -23.83 -10.19
N LEU A 378 11.24 -22.98 -11.11
CA LEU A 378 11.11 -23.25 -12.53
C LEU A 378 12.03 -24.43 -12.85
N ASP A 379 11.48 -25.47 -13.49
CA ASP A 379 12.26 -26.61 -13.96
C ASP A 379 13.40 -26.12 -14.86
N GLU A 380 14.62 -26.33 -14.38
CA GLU A 380 15.85 -26.11 -15.12
C GLU A 380 15.98 -27.23 -16.15
N VAL A 381 15.69 -26.93 -17.42
CA VAL A 381 16.06 -27.80 -18.53
C VAL A 381 17.58 -27.71 -18.68
N THR A 382 18.28 -28.67 -18.08
CA THR A 382 19.72 -28.82 -18.26
C THR A 382 20.01 -29.27 -19.70
N VAL A 383 20.71 -28.41 -20.44
CA VAL A 383 21.46 -28.84 -21.62
C VAL A 383 22.92 -28.89 -21.19
N THR A 384 23.44 -30.11 -21.07
CA THR A 384 24.84 -30.37 -20.72
C THR A 384 25.76 -29.95 -21.87
N GLY A 385 26.77 -29.14 -21.55
CA GLY A 385 27.85 -28.76 -22.46
C GLY A 385 29.12 -28.41 -21.68
N TYR A 386 30.07 -29.35 -21.70
CA TYR A 386 31.42 -29.30 -21.12
C TYR A 386 32.29 -28.14 -21.64
N GLY A 387 33.22 -27.63 -20.80
CA GLY A 387 34.45 -26.96 -21.28
C GLY A 387 35.08 -25.93 -20.33
N GLU A 388 36.37 -26.09 -20.04
CA GLU A 388 37.16 -25.46 -18.96
C GLU A 388 37.70 -24.02 -19.20
N ALA A 389 37.68 -23.26 -18.11
CA ALA A 389 38.64 -22.32 -17.49
C ALA A 389 39.80 -21.59 -18.24
N ASN A 390 40.04 -20.38 -17.69
CA ASN A 390 41.28 -19.58 -17.57
C ASN A 390 41.74 -18.76 -18.79
N LYS A 391 42.34 -17.56 -18.67
CA LYS A 391 42.50 -16.52 -17.63
C LYS A 391 43.27 -15.37 -18.31
N ASP A 392 43.34 -14.24 -17.61
CA ASP A 392 44.38 -13.20 -17.68
C ASP A 392 44.24 -11.94 -18.56
N THR A 393 44.88 -10.94 -17.95
CA THR A 393 44.65 -9.50 -17.77
C THR A 393 45.49 -8.58 -18.64
N TYR A 394 45.24 -7.28 -18.40
CA TYR A 394 46.10 -6.08 -18.48
C TYR A 394 45.86 -5.19 -19.71
N ALA A 395 45.94 -3.87 -19.68
CA ALA A 395 45.85 -2.80 -18.66
C ALA A 395 46.05 -1.46 -19.43
N LEU A 396 46.07 -0.34 -18.69
CA LEU A 396 46.56 1.00 -19.08
C LEU A 396 45.53 1.92 -19.77
N GLU A 397 45.44 3.22 -19.49
CA GLU A 397 45.78 4.07 -18.35
C GLU A 397 45.27 5.50 -18.71
N ARG A 398 44.89 6.26 -17.68
CA ARG A 398 45.11 7.73 -17.51
C ARG A 398 44.22 8.83 -18.16
N ARG A 399 43.79 9.71 -17.23
CA ARG A 399 43.94 11.20 -17.13
C ARG A 399 42.74 12.12 -17.36
N VAL A 400 42.02 12.37 -16.26
CA VAL A 400 41.68 13.66 -15.58
C VAL A 400 41.87 14.99 -16.35
N THR A 401 40.81 15.82 -16.40
CA THR A 401 40.87 17.26 -16.07
C THR A 401 39.47 17.83 -15.78
N GLY A 402 39.27 18.41 -14.60
CA GLY A 402 38.00 19.01 -14.16
C GLY A 402 37.91 20.52 -14.37
N ARG A 403 36.73 21.10 -14.13
CA ARG A 403 36.57 22.46 -13.57
C ARG A 403 35.14 22.68 -13.09
N VAL A 404 34.98 22.86 -11.78
CA VAL A 404 33.76 23.34 -11.12
C VAL A 404 33.80 24.87 -11.09
N THR A 405 32.74 25.52 -11.53
CA THR A 405 32.49 26.95 -11.27
C THR A 405 31.29 27.11 -10.37
N THR A 406 31.54 27.82 -9.28
CA THR A 406 30.67 28.23 -8.20
C THR A 406 29.66 29.29 -8.66
N SER A 407 28.48 29.32 -8.03
CA SER A 407 27.99 30.46 -7.24
C SER A 407 26.51 30.79 -7.41
N LYS A 408 25.87 30.99 -6.22
CA LYS A 408 24.78 31.93 -5.91
C LYS A 408 23.35 31.47 -6.12
N VAL A 409 22.87 30.83 -5.05
CA VAL A 409 21.50 30.87 -4.54
C VAL A 409 21.00 32.33 -4.44
N ARG A 410 19.79 32.58 -4.98
CA ARG A 410 18.91 33.68 -4.59
C ARG A 410 17.52 33.13 -4.32
N ILE A 411 17.12 33.18 -3.06
CA ILE A 411 15.76 32.93 -2.59
C ILE A 411 15.01 34.27 -2.61
N ARG A 412 13.87 34.35 -3.32
CA ARG A 412 12.68 35.11 -2.91
C ARG A 412 11.57 35.01 -3.95
N GLY A 413 10.35 34.73 -3.49
CA GLY A 413 9.12 34.98 -4.22
C GLY A 413 8.01 34.03 -3.79
N LEU A 414 7.07 34.54 -2.99
CA LEU A 414 5.85 33.85 -2.57
C LEU A 414 5.11 33.23 -3.77
N VAL A 415 4.91 31.91 -3.74
CA VAL A 415 4.06 31.21 -4.70
C VAL A 415 2.68 31.09 -4.06
N SER A 416 1.75 31.89 -4.58
CA SER A 416 0.32 31.72 -4.43
C SER A 416 -0.08 30.27 -4.74
N ALA A 417 -0.91 29.68 -3.89
CA ALA A 417 -1.43 28.33 -4.06
C ALA A 417 -2.02 28.18 -5.48
N PRO A 418 -1.66 27.12 -6.24
CA PRO A 418 -2.25 26.90 -7.55
C PRO A 418 -3.73 26.55 -7.37
N THR A 419 -4.61 27.38 -7.91
CA THR A 419 -5.97 26.98 -8.25
C THR A 419 -5.85 25.83 -9.25
N THR A 420 -6.17 24.61 -8.82
CA THR A 420 -6.21 23.45 -9.69
C THR A 420 -7.31 23.65 -10.72
N THR A 421 -6.93 23.87 -11.97
CA THR A 421 -7.83 23.65 -13.11
C THR A 421 -8.21 22.17 -13.11
N PRO A 422 -9.51 21.81 -13.05
CA PRO A 422 -9.91 20.41 -13.13
C PRO A 422 -9.41 19.85 -14.47
N LEU A 423 -8.67 18.74 -14.38
CA LEU A 423 -8.22 18.01 -15.55
C LEU A 423 -9.43 17.42 -16.25
N ALA A 424 -9.53 17.64 -17.55
CA ALA A 424 -10.53 16.92 -18.34
C ALA A 424 -10.12 15.45 -18.34
N ILE A 425 -11.07 14.56 -18.08
CA ILE A 425 -10.85 13.12 -18.08
C ILE A 425 -11.89 12.56 -19.03
N THR A 426 -11.41 11.89 -20.08
CA THR A 426 -12.32 11.25 -21.04
C THR A 426 -12.78 9.93 -20.42
N GLN A 427 -14.09 9.82 -20.18
CA GLN A 427 -14.70 8.58 -19.74
C GLN A 427 -15.14 7.79 -20.97
N ASN A 428 -14.54 6.62 -21.15
CA ASN A 428 -14.90 5.69 -22.20
C ASN A 428 -15.70 4.53 -21.61
N PHE A 429 -16.91 4.31 -22.12
CA PHE A 429 -17.76 3.20 -21.74
C PHE A 429 -17.58 2.04 -22.73
N SER A 430 -17.28 0.87 -22.20
CA SER A 430 -17.54 -0.40 -22.88
C SER A 430 -18.67 -1.10 -22.12
N SER A 431 -19.42 -1.98 -22.79
CA SER A 431 -20.69 -2.56 -22.31
C SER A 431 -20.72 -3.13 -20.88
N THR A 432 -19.56 -3.35 -20.25
CA THR A 432 -19.43 -3.86 -18.87
C THR A 432 -18.35 -3.18 -18.03
N THR A 433 -17.61 -2.19 -18.55
CA THR A 433 -16.49 -1.56 -17.81
C THR A 433 -16.37 -0.07 -18.11
N PHE A 434 -16.04 0.71 -17.07
CA PHE A 434 -15.70 2.12 -17.19
C PHE A 434 -14.18 2.26 -17.29
N THR A 435 -13.74 3.12 -18.20
CA THR A 435 -12.34 3.51 -18.33
C THR A 435 -12.19 5.02 -18.20
N TYR A 436 -11.34 5.46 -17.29
CA TYR A 436 -10.99 6.85 -17.04
C TYR A 436 -9.62 7.14 -17.66
N ASP A 437 -9.59 7.93 -18.73
CA ASP A 437 -8.33 8.36 -19.35
C ASP A 437 -7.79 9.61 -18.67
N ILE A 438 -6.63 9.49 -18.03
CA ILE A 438 -5.97 10.56 -17.29
C ILE A 438 -5.12 11.38 -18.27
N GLU A 439 -5.46 12.66 -18.43
CA GLU A 439 -4.80 13.54 -19.42
C GLU A 439 -3.34 13.83 -19.11
N LEU A 440 -2.98 13.98 -17.83
CA LEU A 440 -1.60 14.24 -17.44
C LEU A 440 -0.76 12.96 -17.41
N PRO A 441 0.49 13.00 -17.91
CA PRO A 441 1.40 11.88 -17.77
C PRO A 441 1.85 11.72 -16.32
N TYR A 442 1.85 10.49 -15.80
CA TYR A 442 2.26 10.16 -14.43
C TYR A 442 3.55 9.35 -14.40
N THR A 443 4.33 9.53 -13.34
CA THR A 443 5.45 8.64 -13.00
C THR A 443 5.08 7.78 -11.79
N ILE A 444 5.11 6.46 -11.95
CA ILE A 444 4.77 5.48 -10.89
C ILE A 444 5.94 4.50 -10.73
N ALA A 445 6.62 4.55 -9.58
CA ALA A 445 7.75 3.67 -9.27
C ALA A 445 7.30 2.28 -8.83
N SER A 446 8.15 1.27 -9.05
CA SER A 446 7.91 -0.13 -8.64
C SER A 446 8.25 -0.32 -7.16
N ASP A 447 7.56 0.43 -6.31
CA ASP A 447 7.80 0.48 -4.87
C ASP A 447 6.63 0.03 -4.01
N GLY A 448 5.52 -0.38 -4.62
CA GLY A 448 4.30 -0.78 -3.93
C GLY A 448 3.60 0.39 -3.23
N LYS A 449 4.14 1.62 -3.27
CA LYS A 449 3.49 2.74 -2.59
C LYS A 449 2.28 3.21 -3.39
N PRO A 450 1.18 3.59 -2.73
CA PRO A 450 0.02 4.13 -3.42
C PRO A 450 0.27 5.60 -3.83
N TYR A 451 0.12 5.87 -5.13
CA TYR A 451 0.11 7.20 -5.74
C TYR A 451 -1.33 7.66 -5.91
N THR A 452 -1.60 8.92 -5.61
CA THR A 452 -2.95 9.50 -5.76
C THR A 452 -3.10 10.11 -7.15
N VAL A 453 -4.15 9.70 -7.86
CA VAL A 453 -4.53 10.21 -9.18
C VAL A 453 -5.95 10.74 -9.10
N ASP A 454 -6.17 12.00 -9.44
CA ASP A 454 -7.51 12.59 -9.45
C ASP A 454 -8.29 12.09 -10.67
N ILE A 455 -9.55 11.66 -10.46
CA ILE A 455 -10.44 11.13 -11.51
C ILE A 455 -11.51 12.15 -11.90
N LYS A 456 -12.15 12.77 -10.91
CA LYS A 456 -13.16 13.80 -11.14
C LYS A 456 -13.45 14.58 -9.87
N GLU A 457 -13.93 15.81 -10.06
CA GLU A 457 -14.51 16.63 -8.99
C GLU A 457 -15.89 17.08 -9.44
N VAL A 458 -16.90 16.89 -8.59
CA VAL A 458 -18.29 17.22 -8.92
C VAL A 458 -19.01 17.77 -7.70
N GLN A 459 -19.88 18.76 -7.94
CA GLN A 459 -20.82 19.27 -6.93
C GLN A 459 -22.09 18.42 -6.99
N VAL A 460 -22.43 17.81 -5.86
CA VAL A 460 -23.54 16.84 -5.76
C VAL A 460 -24.62 17.43 -4.85
N PRO A 461 -25.85 17.64 -5.36
CA PRO A 461 -26.98 18.00 -4.51
C PRO A 461 -27.20 16.94 -3.43
N ALA A 462 -27.32 17.37 -2.18
CA ALA A 462 -27.54 16.49 -1.05
C ALA A 462 -28.55 17.10 -0.08
N ALA A 463 -29.40 16.24 0.50
CA ALA A 463 -30.28 16.61 1.59
C ALA A 463 -29.64 16.21 2.92
N TYR A 464 -29.51 17.17 3.84
CA TYR A 464 -28.85 16.95 5.12
C TYR A 464 -29.87 16.76 6.25
N GLN A 465 -29.62 15.78 7.10
CA GLN A 465 -30.44 15.53 8.29
C GLN A 465 -29.57 15.01 9.44
N TYR A 466 -29.99 15.24 10.67
CA TYR A 466 -29.38 14.62 11.83
C TYR A 466 -30.06 13.29 12.14
N PHE A 467 -29.27 12.34 12.63
CA PHE A 467 -29.73 11.02 13.03
C PHE A 467 -29.12 10.64 14.39
N ALA A 468 -29.90 10.04 15.28
CA ALA A 468 -29.40 9.60 16.58
C ALA A 468 -30.04 8.27 17.00
N VAL A 469 -29.22 7.34 17.50
CA VAL A 469 -29.68 6.05 18.05
C VAL A 469 -29.26 5.92 19.51
N PRO A 470 -29.84 6.70 20.44
CA PRO A 470 -29.37 6.82 21.82
C PRO A 470 -29.30 5.52 22.64
N ARG A 471 -29.92 4.43 22.18
CA ARG A 471 -29.76 3.09 22.76
C ARG A 471 -28.36 2.50 22.46
N LEU A 472 -27.80 2.78 21.29
CA LEU A 472 -26.48 2.31 20.86
C LEU A 472 -25.40 3.34 21.16
N ASP A 473 -25.65 4.60 20.79
CA ASP A 473 -24.76 5.72 21.04
C ASP A 473 -25.56 7.02 21.21
N LYS A 474 -25.16 7.82 22.20
CA LYS A 474 -25.79 9.09 22.55
C LYS A 474 -25.35 10.26 21.65
N GLY A 475 -24.50 10.00 20.65
CA GLY A 475 -24.14 10.97 19.62
C GLY A 475 -25.29 11.28 18.66
N ALA A 476 -25.36 12.54 18.21
CA ALA A 476 -26.15 12.93 17.03
C ALA A 476 -25.20 13.03 15.83
N TYR A 477 -25.56 12.37 14.75
CA TYR A 477 -24.75 12.24 13.55
C TYR A 477 -25.39 13.04 12.42
N LEU A 478 -24.62 13.91 11.77
CA LEU A 478 -25.06 14.55 10.54
C LEU A 478 -24.96 13.54 9.40
N THR A 479 -26.00 13.41 8.59
CA THR A 479 -26.01 12.56 7.40
C THR A 479 -26.39 13.37 6.16
N ALA A 480 -25.85 12.97 5.01
CA ALA A 480 -26.20 13.50 3.70
C ALA A 480 -26.88 12.40 2.88
N SER A 481 -28.00 12.75 2.26
CA SER A 481 -28.76 11.88 1.36
C SER A 481 -28.58 12.39 -0.07
N VAL A 482 -28.02 11.54 -0.93
CA VAL A 482 -27.77 11.83 -2.34
C VAL A 482 -28.69 10.97 -3.19
N VAL A 483 -29.58 11.63 -3.92
CA VAL A 483 -30.44 10.98 -4.93
C VAL A 483 -29.70 10.87 -6.26
N ASN A 484 -30.10 9.91 -7.11
CA ASN A 484 -29.49 9.68 -8.43
C ASN A 484 -27.96 9.51 -8.37
N TRP A 485 -27.47 8.88 -7.30
CA TRP A 485 -26.05 8.67 -7.10
C TRP A 485 -25.45 7.72 -8.15
N GLU A 486 -26.27 6.90 -8.81
CA GLU A 486 -25.86 5.97 -9.86
C GLU A 486 -25.25 6.70 -11.07
N ASP A 487 -25.74 7.90 -11.41
CA ASP A 487 -25.19 8.75 -12.48
C ASP A 487 -23.73 9.17 -12.21
N LEU A 488 -23.31 9.08 -10.94
CA LEU A 488 -21.95 9.36 -10.53
C LEU A 488 -21.02 8.17 -10.77
N ASN A 489 -21.47 6.99 -11.21
CA ASN A 489 -20.62 5.84 -11.52
C ASN A 489 -19.55 5.56 -10.43
N LEU A 490 -19.97 5.65 -9.16
CA LEU A 490 -19.06 5.48 -8.01
C LEU A 490 -18.72 4.00 -7.82
N LEU A 491 -17.53 3.75 -7.28
CA LEU A 491 -17.10 2.44 -6.80
C LEU A 491 -17.02 2.42 -5.27
N GLU A 492 -17.09 1.25 -4.66
CA GLU A 492 -16.94 1.12 -3.21
C GLU A 492 -15.53 1.50 -2.77
N GLY A 493 -15.40 2.36 -1.77
CA GLY A 493 -14.08 2.84 -1.36
C GLY A 493 -14.09 3.68 -0.08
N GLU A 494 -12.90 3.92 0.46
CA GLU A 494 -12.73 4.76 1.64
C GLU A 494 -12.99 6.23 1.30
N VAL A 495 -13.75 6.91 2.16
CA VAL A 495 -14.06 8.34 2.02
C VAL A 495 -13.53 9.13 3.19
N SER A 496 -12.83 10.22 2.89
CA SER A 496 -12.42 11.24 3.87
C SER A 496 -13.46 12.34 3.91
N ILE A 497 -13.91 12.70 5.11
CA ILE A 497 -15.03 13.62 5.28
C ILE A 497 -14.56 14.93 5.90
N TYR A 498 -14.96 16.03 5.27
CA TYR A 498 -14.68 17.39 5.72
C TYR A 498 -15.98 18.18 5.84
N PHE A 499 -16.18 18.85 6.96
CA PHE A 499 -17.32 19.75 7.20
C PHE A 499 -16.80 21.09 7.70
N GLU A 500 -17.29 22.19 7.11
CA GLU A 500 -16.84 23.57 7.44
C GLU A 500 -15.30 23.72 7.40
N GLY A 501 -14.65 23.04 6.44
CA GLY A 501 -13.19 23.03 6.29
C GLY A 501 -12.42 22.15 7.29
N THR A 502 -13.11 21.50 8.24
CA THR A 502 -12.51 20.64 9.26
C THR A 502 -12.62 19.17 8.87
N TYR A 503 -11.54 18.40 9.01
CA TYR A 503 -11.56 16.95 8.83
C TYR A 503 -12.29 16.27 9.98
N LEU A 504 -13.39 15.57 9.68
CA LEU A 504 -14.23 14.90 10.67
C LEU A 504 -13.88 13.42 10.85
N GLY A 505 -13.27 12.80 9.85
CA GLY A 505 -12.85 11.40 9.92
C GLY A 505 -12.92 10.70 8.58
N ARG A 506 -12.91 9.37 8.65
CA ARG A 506 -13.06 8.48 7.49
C ARG A 506 -14.30 7.63 7.65
N SER A 507 -14.93 7.34 6.53
CA SER A 507 -16.03 6.39 6.42
C SER A 507 -15.77 5.45 5.24
N LEU A 508 -16.71 4.54 5.01
CA LEU A 508 -16.70 3.63 3.88
C LEU A 508 -17.91 3.94 3.00
N LEU A 509 -17.67 4.11 1.71
CA LEU A 509 -18.72 4.14 0.70
C LEU A 509 -19.08 2.69 0.33
N ASP A 510 -20.11 2.15 0.96
CA ASP A 510 -20.69 0.83 0.63
C ASP A 510 -21.87 1.02 -0.33
N LEU A 511 -21.76 0.46 -1.54
CA LEU A 511 -22.74 0.61 -2.61
C LEU A 511 -23.65 -0.62 -2.78
N GLN A 512 -23.38 -1.74 -2.08
CA GLN A 512 -24.15 -2.98 -2.23
C GLN A 512 -25.50 -2.96 -1.51
N HIS A 513 -25.59 -2.17 -0.44
CA HIS A 513 -26.78 -2.09 0.40
C HIS A 513 -27.55 -0.78 0.17
N THR A 514 -27.16 -0.01 -0.84
CA THR A 514 -27.75 1.28 -1.16
C THR A 514 -28.94 1.08 -2.08
N GLY A 515 -30.11 1.60 -1.69
CA GLY A 515 -31.24 1.74 -2.60
C GLY A 515 -31.11 2.98 -3.49
N ASP A 516 -32.24 3.55 -3.89
CA ASP A 516 -32.32 4.74 -4.76
C ASP A 516 -31.65 6.00 -4.18
N THR A 517 -31.34 6.01 -2.89
CA THR A 517 -30.70 7.13 -2.18
C THR A 517 -29.47 6.66 -1.44
N LEU A 518 -28.34 7.29 -1.73
CA LEU A 518 -27.08 7.08 -1.05
C LEU A 518 -27.02 7.89 0.24
N GLN A 519 -26.95 7.19 1.37
CA GLN A 519 -26.76 7.82 2.67
C GLN A 519 -25.27 7.84 3.07
N LEU A 520 -24.81 9.02 3.45
CA LEU A 520 -23.44 9.28 3.86
C LEU A 520 -23.44 9.85 5.27
N SER A 521 -22.86 9.14 6.23
CA SER A 521 -22.64 9.68 7.57
C SER A 521 -21.48 10.67 7.53
N LEU A 522 -21.75 11.93 7.86
CA LEU A 522 -20.77 13.02 7.87
C LEU A 522 -20.09 13.20 9.23
N GLY A 523 -20.46 12.39 10.24
CA GLY A 523 -19.85 12.37 11.57
C GLY A 523 -20.71 12.97 12.67
N MET A 524 -20.23 12.86 13.91
CA MET A 524 -20.94 13.29 15.11
C MET A 524 -20.82 14.80 15.34
N ASP A 525 -21.93 15.47 15.62
CA ASP A 525 -21.98 16.88 16.00
C ASP A 525 -22.28 17.03 17.49
N LYS A 526 -21.28 17.49 18.25
CA LYS A 526 -21.38 17.67 19.71
C LYS A 526 -22.31 18.81 20.13
N GLN A 527 -22.74 19.67 19.20
CA GLN A 527 -23.69 20.75 19.49
C GLN A 527 -25.14 20.27 19.54
N VAL A 528 -25.42 19.06 19.06
CA VAL A 528 -26.74 18.42 19.19
C VAL A 528 -26.65 17.36 20.28
N ILE A 529 -27.23 17.65 21.44
CA ILE A 529 -27.09 16.79 22.63
C ILE A 529 -28.27 15.83 22.68
N VAL A 530 -27.98 14.52 22.68
CA VAL A 530 -28.99 13.48 22.84
C VAL A 530 -28.73 12.71 24.14
N ASN A 531 -29.79 12.45 24.90
CA ASN A 531 -29.75 11.68 26.13
C ASN A 531 -30.86 10.64 26.14
N ARG A 532 -30.57 9.48 26.73
CA ARG A 532 -31.52 8.44 27.08
C ARG A 532 -31.29 8.02 28.52
N VAL A 533 -32.29 8.26 29.37
CA VAL A 533 -32.20 8.08 30.82
C VAL A 533 -33.26 7.09 31.27
N LEU A 534 -32.82 6.01 31.91
CA LEU A 534 -33.72 5.04 32.53
C LEU A 534 -34.44 5.67 33.73
N GLN A 535 -35.76 5.66 33.69
CA GLN A 535 -36.62 6.16 34.74
C GLN A 535 -36.86 5.03 35.77
N LYS A 536 -36.04 5.02 36.83
CA LYS A 536 -36.04 3.95 37.85
C LYS A 536 -37.39 3.81 38.56
N ASP A 537 -38.05 4.92 38.84
CA ASP A 537 -39.35 4.94 39.55
C ASP A 537 -40.47 4.24 38.77
N TYR A 538 -40.31 4.15 37.45
CA TYR A 538 -41.25 3.53 36.52
C TYR A 538 -40.76 2.18 35.98
N SER A 539 -39.56 1.74 36.38
CA SER A 539 -38.97 0.48 35.98
C SER A 539 -39.04 -0.54 37.11
N LYS A 540 -40.13 -1.31 37.15
CA LYS A 540 -40.43 -2.26 38.24
C LYS A 540 -40.48 -3.70 37.74
N LYS A 541 -39.99 -4.62 38.57
CA LYS A 541 -40.24 -6.06 38.43
C LYS A 541 -41.37 -6.45 39.38
N GLN A 542 -42.45 -6.99 38.84
CA GLN A 542 -43.58 -7.48 39.61
C GLN A 542 -43.70 -8.99 39.42
N LEU A 543 -43.76 -9.73 40.52
CA LEU A 543 -43.99 -11.18 40.50
C LEU A 543 -45.49 -11.45 40.55
N LEU A 544 -45.99 -12.24 39.61
CA LEU A 544 -47.36 -12.79 39.57
C LEU A 544 -47.33 -14.27 39.97
N ALA A 545 -48.52 -14.90 40.02
CA ALA A 545 -48.66 -16.30 40.41
C ALA A 545 -47.86 -17.25 39.49
N ASN A 546 -47.96 -17.06 38.17
CA ASN A 546 -47.35 -17.92 37.14
C ASN A 546 -46.37 -17.18 36.19
N ALA A 547 -46.23 -15.86 36.32
CA ALA A 547 -45.42 -15.04 35.44
C ALA A 547 -44.68 -13.93 36.22
N SER A 548 -43.70 -13.34 35.58
CA SER A 548 -43.04 -12.10 36.01
C SER A 548 -43.36 -10.99 35.00
N LEU A 549 -43.55 -9.77 35.50
CA LEU A 549 -43.61 -8.56 34.69
C LEU A 549 -42.35 -7.74 34.92
N ALA A 550 -41.72 -7.27 33.84
CA ALA A 550 -40.64 -6.31 33.89
C ALA A 550 -41.03 -5.08 33.07
N SER A 551 -41.17 -3.93 33.74
CA SER A 551 -41.41 -2.65 33.06
C SER A 551 -40.10 -1.89 32.88
N ARG A 552 -39.98 -1.21 31.74
CA ARG A 552 -38.92 -0.26 31.43
C ARG A 552 -39.55 1.02 30.95
N SER A 553 -39.02 2.13 31.43
CA SER A 553 -39.40 3.48 31.00
C SER A 553 -38.15 4.32 30.83
N TYR A 554 -38.04 4.99 29.70
CA TYR A 554 -36.91 5.84 29.33
C TYR A 554 -37.43 7.23 28.98
N GLU A 555 -36.76 8.26 29.50
CA GLU A 555 -36.89 9.63 29.00
C GLU A 555 -35.76 9.86 27.99
N LEU A 556 -36.14 10.18 26.77
CA LEU A 556 -35.23 10.61 25.73
C LEU A 556 -35.32 12.13 25.60
N ARG A 557 -34.16 12.79 25.49
CA ARG A 557 -34.06 14.25 25.31
C ARG A 557 -33.12 14.57 24.17
N VAL A 558 -33.54 15.46 23.29
CA VAL A 558 -32.70 16.04 22.24
C VAL A 558 -32.68 17.56 22.40
N LYS A 559 -31.51 18.16 22.27
CA LYS A 559 -31.36 19.61 22.31
C LYS A 559 -30.48 20.11 21.17
N ASN A 560 -30.96 21.12 20.44
CA ASN A 560 -30.20 21.81 19.42
C ASN A 560 -29.47 23.02 20.03
N ASN A 561 -28.16 22.96 20.26
CA ASN A 561 -27.38 24.13 20.70
C ASN A 561 -26.78 24.93 19.53
N LYS A 562 -27.15 24.64 18.28
CA LYS A 562 -26.69 25.38 17.11
C LYS A 562 -27.45 26.69 16.96
N GLY A 563 -26.87 27.63 16.22
CA GLY A 563 -27.51 28.90 15.87
C GLY A 563 -28.52 28.81 14.73
N VAL A 564 -28.74 27.61 14.16
CA VAL A 564 -29.64 27.35 13.03
C VAL A 564 -30.60 26.21 13.37
N PRO A 565 -31.81 26.18 12.76
CA PRO A 565 -32.73 25.06 12.93
C PRO A 565 -32.14 23.77 12.34
N ILE A 566 -32.51 22.63 12.91
CA ILE A 566 -32.09 21.30 12.44
C ILE A 566 -33.29 20.37 12.25
N HIS A 567 -33.19 19.47 11.29
CA HIS A 567 -34.06 18.31 11.16
C HIS A 567 -33.35 17.10 11.76
N ILE A 568 -34.00 16.39 12.69
CA ILE A 568 -33.42 15.22 13.34
C ILE A 568 -34.41 14.07 13.39
N THR A 569 -33.91 12.87 13.07
CA THR A 569 -34.57 11.60 13.34
C THR A 569 -33.92 10.92 14.53
N ILE A 570 -34.71 10.57 15.54
CA ILE A 570 -34.26 9.84 16.71
C ILE A 570 -34.84 8.44 16.61
N GLN A 571 -33.97 7.44 16.68
CA GLN A 571 -34.35 6.03 16.60
C GLN A 571 -34.09 5.32 17.93
N ASP A 572 -35.06 4.53 18.36
CA ASP A 572 -34.93 3.57 19.46
C ASP A 572 -35.69 2.29 19.08
N GLN A 573 -35.82 1.34 20.00
CA GLN A 573 -36.49 0.07 19.71
C GLN A 573 -37.20 -0.48 20.94
N VAL A 574 -38.38 -1.06 20.72
CA VAL A 574 -39.03 -1.96 21.68
C VAL A 574 -38.61 -3.41 21.41
N PRO A 575 -38.37 -4.22 22.45
CA PRO A 575 -38.01 -5.62 22.26
C PRO A 575 -39.11 -6.40 21.54
N LEU A 576 -38.70 -7.42 20.77
CA LEU A 576 -39.58 -8.40 20.15
C LEU A 576 -39.56 -9.72 20.93
N PRO A 577 -40.67 -10.48 20.96
CA PRO A 577 -40.74 -11.76 21.66
C PRO A 577 -39.89 -12.82 20.95
N ALA A 578 -38.90 -13.40 21.64
CA ALA A 578 -38.04 -14.46 21.10
C ALA A 578 -38.74 -15.83 21.03
N SER A 579 -39.86 -16.01 21.75
CA SER A 579 -40.67 -17.24 21.74
C SER A 579 -42.09 -16.91 22.17
N GLY A 580 -43.04 -17.82 21.91
CA GLY A 580 -44.45 -17.65 22.33
C GLY A 580 -44.69 -17.60 23.84
N GLN A 581 -43.65 -17.77 24.67
CA GLN A 581 -43.72 -17.68 26.14
C GLN A 581 -43.43 -16.27 26.67
N VAL A 582 -42.93 -15.36 25.82
CA VAL A 582 -42.66 -13.97 26.16
C VAL A 582 -43.67 -13.07 25.45
N GLU A 583 -44.28 -12.16 26.19
CA GLU A 583 -45.32 -11.27 25.68
C GLU A 583 -44.93 -9.81 25.98
N ILE A 584 -44.94 -8.95 24.94
CA ILE A 584 -44.65 -7.52 25.08
C ILE A 584 -45.97 -6.77 25.24
N MET A 585 -46.22 -6.26 26.44
CA MET A 585 -47.42 -5.54 26.84
C MET A 585 -47.14 -4.03 27.02
N ARG A 586 -48.23 -3.23 27.04
CA ARG A 586 -48.24 -1.80 27.44
C ARG A 586 -47.11 -0.98 26.80
N LYS A 587 -47.11 -0.90 25.48
CA LYS A 587 -46.19 -0.07 24.70
C LYS A 587 -46.68 1.38 24.71
N GLU A 588 -45.83 2.32 25.11
CA GLU A 588 -46.13 3.77 25.10
C GLU A 588 -44.96 4.53 24.49
N PHE A 589 -45.20 5.11 23.31
CA PHE A 589 -44.24 5.93 22.57
C PHE A 589 -45.01 6.98 21.75
N LYS A 590 -45.24 8.16 22.33
CA LYS A 590 -46.04 9.19 21.65
C LYS A 590 -45.24 9.79 20.48
N GLY A 591 -45.85 9.81 19.29
CA GLY A 591 -45.31 10.50 18.11
C GLY A 591 -44.19 9.76 17.37
N ALA A 592 -43.91 8.50 17.71
CA ALA A 592 -43.00 7.65 16.95
C ALA A 592 -43.73 6.93 15.81
N ASN A 593 -43.06 6.76 14.68
CA ASN A 593 -43.43 5.76 13.69
C ASN A 593 -42.92 4.40 14.17
N TYR A 594 -43.81 3.40 14.29
CA TYR A 594 -43.48 2.08 14.85
C TYR A 594 -43.49 0.99 13.78
N ASN A 595 -42.38 0.26 13.67
CA ASN A 595 -42.31 -0.94 12.83
C ASN A 595 -42.56 -2.19 13.69
N GLU A 596 -43.70 -2.86 13.48
CA GLU A 596 -44.08 -4.03 14.27
C GLU A 596 -43.17 -5.25 14.05
N GLN A 597 -42.54 -5.35 12.88
CA GLN A 597 -41.71 -6.49 12.50
C GLN A 597 -40.29 -6.41 13.08
N THR A 598 -39.73 -5.20 13.17
CA THR A 598 -38.37 -4.95 13.66
C THR A 598 -38.35 -4.42 15.09
N GLY A 599 -39.48 -3.88 15.59
CA GLY A 599 -39.56 -3.24 16.89
C GLY A 599 -39.09 -1.77 16.90
N GLU A 600 -38.64 -1.24 15.77
CA GLU A 600 -38.03 0.09 15.65
C GLU A 600 -39.04 1.22 15.85
N LEU A 601 -38.55 2.32 16.44
CA LEU A 601 -39.30 3.54 16.72
C LEU A 601 -38.54 4.74 16.17
N ASP A 602 -39.16 5.49 15.26
CA ASP A 602 -38.56 6.69 14.67
C ASP A 602 -39.37 7.95 15.03
N TRP A 603 -38.73 8.91 15.71
CA TRP A 603 -39.29 10.25 15.94
C TRP A 603 -38.62 11.26 15.01
N LEU A 604 -39.43 12.03 14.27
CA LEU A 604 -38.95 13.08 13.37
C LEU A 604 -39.27 14.45 13.95
N TYR A 605 -38.24 15.29 14.13
CA TYR A 605 -38.38 16.63 14.68
C TYR A 605 -37.68 17.68 13.82
N THR A 606 -38.23 18.89 13.81
CA THR A 606 -37.53 20.11 13.41
C THR A 606 -37.33 20.95 14.65
N LEU A 607 -36.08 21.18 15.04
CA LEU A 607 -35.72 21.89 16.27
C LEU A 607 -35.15 23.26 15.93
N ALA A 608 -35.76 24.32 16.44
CA ALA A 608 -35.22 25.67 16.37
C ALA A 608 -33.91 25.79 17.18
N PRO A 609 -33.11 26.86 16.97
CA PRO A 609 -31.95 27.16 17.80
C PRO A 609 -32.29 27.17 19.29
N ALA A 610 -31.46 26.51 20.12
CA ALA A 610 -31.62 26.33 21.56
C ALA A 610 -32.86 25.52 22.02
N GLU A 611 -33.66 24.96 21.10
CA GLU A 611 -34.83 24.16 21.43
C GLU A 611 -34.45 22.78 22.00
N GLU A 612 -35.22 22.32 22.99
CA GLU A 612 -35.13 20.98 23.56
C GLU A 612 -36.48 20.26 23.39
N GLN A 613 -36.44 19.03 22.89
CA GLN A 613 -37.60 18.13 22.81
C GLN A 613 -37.41 16.92 23.70
N LYS A 614 -38.51 16.53 24.37
CA LYS A 614 -38.57 15.37 25.27
C LYS A 614 -39.59 14.37 24.76
N MET A 615 -39.22 13.10 24.81
CA MET A 615 -40.09 12.00 24.44
C MET A 615 -39.91 10.85 25.44
N ASN A 616 -40.96 10.07 25.60
CA ASN A 616 -40.99 8.94 26.53
C ASN A 616 -41.18 7.65 25.76
N LEU A 617 -40.44 6.63 26.17
CA LEU A 617 -40.56 5.26 25.71
C LEU A 617 -40.80 4.36 26.91
N SER A 618 -41.96 3.70 26.97
CA SER A 618 -42.24 2.70 27.99
C SER A 618 -42.79 1.40 27.40
N TYR A 619 -42.43 0.27 28.01
CA TYR A 619 -42.95 -1.05 27.67
C TYR A 619 -42.90 -1.99 28.87
N THR A 620 -43.79 -2.98 28.89
CA THR A 620 -43.85 -4.03 29.92
C THR A 620 -43.69 -5.40 29.29
N VAL A 621 -42.69 -6.16 29.69
CA VAL A 621 -42.49 -7.54 29.24
C VAL A 621 -43.04 -8.51 30.27
N LYS A 622 -43.87 -9.46 29.82
CA LYS A 622 -44.37 -10.59 30.61
C LYS A 622 -43.66 -11.86 30.19
N TYR A 623 -43.16 -12.61 31.17
CA TYR A 623 -42.36 -13.81 30.93
C TYR A 623 -42.53 -14.84 32.07
N PRO A 624 -42.17 -16.12 31.88
CA PRO A 624 -42.35 -17.16 32.89
C PRO A 624 -41.52 -16.89 34.16
N LYS A 625 -42.08 -17.20 35.33
CA LYS A 625 -41.46 -16.89 36.63
C LYS A 625 -40.08 -17.52 36.85
N ASN A 626 -39.83 -18.69 36.25
CA ASN A 626 -38.61 -19.47 36.43
C ASN A 626 -37.53 -19.19 35.37
N MET A 627 -37.71 -18.16 34.53
CA MET A 627 -36.75 -17.79 33.49
C MET A 627 -36.07 -16.46 33.82
N TYR A 628 -34.85 -16.30 33.31
CA TYR A 628 -34.12 -15.04 33.36
C TYR A 628 -34.37 -14.25 32.07
N LEU A 629 -34.58 -12.94 32.21
CA LEU A 629 -34.82 -12.02 31.09
C LEU A 629 -33.77 -10.91 31.16
N SER A 630 -32.95 -10.78 30.11
CA SER A 630 -32.10 -9.62 29.90
C SER A 630 -32.86 -8.58 29.07
N LEU A 631 -32.88 -7.32 29.52
CA LEU A 631 -33.57 -6.22 28.85
C LEU A 631 -32.64 -5.05 28.50
N ASP A 632 -31.34 -5.22 28.77
CA ASP A 632 -30.31 -4.20 28.62
C ASP A 632 -29.26 -4.67 27.59
#